data_AF-A0A1C5IV97-F1
#
_entry.id   AF-A0A1C5IV97-F1
#
_cell.length_a   1.000
_cell.length_b   1.000
_cell.length_c   1.000
_cell.angle_alpha   90.00
_cell.angle_beta   90.00
_cell.angle_gamma   90.00
#
_symmetry.space_group_name_H-M   'P 1'
#
loop_
_entity.id
_entity.type
_entity.pdbx_description
1 polymer ?
#
loop_
_entity_poly.entity_id
_entity_poly.type
_entity_poly.pdbx_seq_one_letter_code
_entity_poly.pdbx_strand_id
1 'polypeptide(L)' 'MEPTTVPLGLANFAWDFPSVRTLAERDHANIVSWNTYDRGSHFAAHDAPDLLVDDIREFFAKLR' A
#
# COMPACT_ATOMS: atom_id res chain seq x y z
N MET A 1 0.37 12.99 -17.86
CA MET A 1 1.66 12.67 -17.23
C MET A 1 1.88 11.18 -17.44
N GLU A 2 3.12 10.73 -17.61
CA GLU A 2 3.41 9.31 -17.82
C GLU A 2 3.19 8.52 -16.51
N PRO A 3 2.58 7.32 -16.54
CA PRO A 3 2.41 6.50 -15.34
C PRO A 3 3.74 6.11 -14.70
N THR A 4 3.74 5.96 -13.37
CA THR A 4 4.93 5.47 -12.65
C THR A 4 5.17 3.98 -12.94
N THR A 5 6.42 3.60 -13.20
CA THR A 5 6.79 2.23 -13.63
C THR A 5 7.63 1.45 -12.62
N VAL A 6 8.13 2.08 -11.56
CA VAL A 6 8.82 1.36 -10.47
C VAL A 6 7.83 0.47 -9.70
N PRO A 7 8.27 -0.68 -9.16
CA PRO A 7 7.39 -1.51 -8.33
C PRO A 7 6.79 -0.70 -7.18
N LEU A 8 5.47 -0.71 -7.08
CA LEU A 8 4.72 0.06 -6.09
C LEU A 8 3.85 -0.87 -5.24
N GLY A 9 3.85 -0.62 -3.93
CA GLY A 9 2.98 -1.28 -2.96
C GLY A 9 1.97 -0.29 -2.37
N LEU A 10 0.76 -0.77 -2.09
CA LEU A 10 -0.30 0.02 -1.48
C LEU A 10 -0.91 -0.73 -0.29
N ALA A 11 -0.97 -0.07 0.86
CA ALA A 11 -1.55 -0.58 2.09
C ALA A 11 -2.70 0.35 2.54
N ASN A 12 -3.95 -0.13 2.45
CA ASN A 12 -5.12 0.59 2.96
C ASN A 12 -5.39 0.16 4.42
N PHE A 13 -5.33 1.09 5.36
CA PHE A 13 -5.69 0.85 6.75
C PHE A 13 -7.14 1.24 7.03
N ALA A 14 -7.77 0.58 8.01
CA ALA A 14 -9.22 0.59 8.21
C ALA A 14 -9.85 1.97 8.43
N TRP A 15 -9.13 2.87 9.11
CA TRP A 15 -9.63 4.19 9.51
C TRP A 15 -8.92 5.34 8.79
N ASP A 16 -8.37 5.07 7.61
CA ASP A 16 -7.82 6.09 6.69
C ASP A 16 -8.65 6.18 5.41
N PHE A 17 -8.34 7.15 4.56
CA PHE A 17 -8.98 7.29 3.25
C PHE A 17 -8.63 6.10 2.34
N PRO A 18 -9.64 5.37 1.82
CA PRO A 18 -9.39 4.23 0.96
C PRO A 18 -8.90 4.70 -0.40
N SER A 19 -7.88 4.01 -0.91
CA SER A 19 -7.37 4.25 -2.25
C SER A 19 -8.37 3.78 -3.31
N VAL A 20 -8.60 4.61 -4.32
CA VAL A 20 -9.51 4.28 -5.43
C VAL A 20 -8.73 3.55 -6.51
N ARG A 21 -9.00 2.25 -6.65
CA ARG A 21 -8.23 1.36 -7.54
C ARG A 21 -8.14 1.86 -8.99
N THR A 22 -9.24 2.36 -9.55
CA THR A 22 -9.26 2.93 -10.92
C THR A 22 -8.31 4.12 -11.08
N LEU A 23 -8.16 4.96 -10.05
CA LEU A 23 -7.24 6.11 -10.09
C LEU A 23 -5.79 5.64 -9.94
N ALA A 24 -5.54 4.69 -9.03
CA ALA A 24 -4.21 4.13 -8.83
C ALA A 24 -3.67 3.41 -10.08
N GLU A 25 -4.52 2.59 -10.73
CA GLU A 25 -4.15 1.88 -11.97
C GLU A 25 -3.98 2.82 -13.18
N ARG A 26 -4.62 4.00 -13.18
CA ARG A 26 -4.40 5.05 -14.19
C ARG A 26 -3.01 5.69 -14.05
N ASP A 27 -2.59 5.94 -12.82
CA ASP A 27 -1.40 6.75 -12.51
C ASP A 27 -0.12 5.90 -12.29
N HIS A 28 -0.27 4.59 -12.04
CA HIS A 28 0.83 3.67 -11.76
C HIS A 28 0.69 2.38 -12.57
N ALA A 29 1.69 2.11 -13.43
CA ALA A 29 1.70 0.95 -14.32
C ALA A 29 2.27 -0.33 -13.67
N ASN A 30 2.83 -0.23 -12.46
CA ASN A 30 3.53 -1.35 -11.82
C ASN A 30 3.19 -1.49 -10.32
N ILE A 31 1.89 -1.53 -10.00
CA ILE A 31 1.43 -1.89 -8.66
C ILE A 31 1.56 -3.40 -8.48
N VAL A 32 2.46 -3.82 -7.60
CA VAL A 32 2.78 -5.24 -7.35
C VAL A 32 2.28 -5.75 -5.99
N SER A 33 1.77 -4.85 -5.14
CA SER A 33 1.14 -5.20 -3.87
C SER A 33 -0.05 -4.28 -3.61
N TRP A 34 -1.18 -4.86 -3.21
CA TRP A 34 -2.39 -4.14 -2.81
C TRP A 34 -3.03 -4.87 -1.63
N ASN A 35 -2.93 -4.28 -0.45
CA ASN A 35 -3.41 -4.86 0.80
C ASN A 35 -4.44 -3.93 1.45
N THR A 36 -5.41 -4.53 2.14
CA THR A 36 -6.41 -3.81 2.93
C THR A 36 -6.48 -4.46 4.31
N TYR A 37 -6.37 -3.64 5.35
CA TYR A 37 -6.32 -4.05 6.73
C TYR A 37 -7.58 -3.60 7.49
N ASP A 38 -7.95 -4.36 8.52
CA ASP A 38 -9.12 -4.13 9.39
C ASP A 38 -8.80 -3.30 10.65
N ARG A 39 -7.53 -2.93 10.83
CA ARG A 39 -7.03 -2.04 11.89
C ARG A 39 -6.07 -0.98 11.31
N GLY A 40 -5.79 0.06 12.08
CA GLY A 40 -4.88 1.16 11.73
C GLY A 40 -5.59 2.38 11.16
N SER A 41 -4.93 3.53 11.20
CA SER A 41 -5.44 4.81 10.67
C SER A 41 -4.41 5.49 9.76
N HIS A 42 -4.65 6.77 9.47
CA HIS A 42 -3.67 7.66 8.84
C HIS A 42 -2.29 7.63 9.54
N PHE A 43 -2.27 7.31 10.83
CA PHE A 43 -1.05 7.15 11.62
C PHE A 43 -0.71 5.68 11.90
N ALA A 44 -0.86 4.79 10.91
CA ALA A 44 -0.62 3.35 11.01
C ALA A 44 0.71 2.97 11.69
N ALA A 45 1.76 3.78 11.51
CA ALA A 45 3.04 3.59 12.19
C ALA A 45 2.96 3.66 13.73
N HIS A 46 1.91 4.26 14.29
CA HIS A 46 1.68 4.40 15.74
C HIS A 46 0.61 3.42 16.25
N ASP A 47 -0.49 3.23 15.53
CA ASP A 47 -1.65 2.46 16.01
C ASP A 47 -1.76 1.04 15.45
N ALA A 48 -1.04 0.73 14.36
CA ALA A 48 -0.90 -0.60 13.79
C ALA A 48 0.54 -0.88 13.30
N PRO A 49 1.57 -0.66 14.14
CA PRO A 49 2.96 -0.76 13.71
C PRO A 49 3.34 -2.16 13.23
N ASP A 50 2.74 -3.20 13.80
CA ASP A 50 2.93 -4.59 13.39
C ASP A 50 2.47 -4.84 11.95
N LEU A 51 1.25 -4.40 11.62
CA LEU A 51 0.71 -4.53 10.26
C LEU A 51 1.53 -3.75 9.24
N LEU A 52 1.97 -2.53 9.58
CA LEU A 52 2.82 -1.74 8.70
C LEU A 52 4.18 -2.40 8.47
N VAL A 53 4.81 -2.92 9.53
CA VAL A 53 6.12 -3.58 9.43
C VAL A 53 6.01 -4.83 8.56
N ASP A 54 4.98 -5.64 8.75
CA ASP A 54 4.78 -6.87 7.98
C ASP A 54 4.50 -6.56 6.50
N ASP A 55 3.65 -5.56 6.21
CA ASP A 55 3.39 -5.13 4.82
C ASP A 55 4.67 -4.72 4.08
N ILE A 56 5.53 -3.92 4.73
CA ILE A 56 6.82 -3.51 4.17
C ILE A 56 7.72 -4.72 3.92
N ARG A 57 7.78 -5.66 4.88
CA ARG A 57 8.62 -6.87 4.74
C ARG A 57 8.14 -7.76 3.60
N GLU A 58 6.83 -7.97 3.50
CA GLU A 58 6.22 -8.74 2.41
C GLU A 58 6.45 -8.11 1.05
N PHE A 59 6.30 -6.77 0.94
CA PHE A 59 6.59 -6.05 -0.28
C PHE A 59 8.02 -6.30 -0.75
N PHE A 60 9.01 -6.08 0.12
CA PHE A 60 10.42 -6.28 -0.26
C PHE A 60 10.80 -7.75 -0.44
N ALA A 61 10.10 -8.69 0.19
CA ALA A 61 10.30 -10.13 -0.04
C ALA A 61 9.97 -10.53 -1.49
N LYS A 62 9.00 -9.86 -2.13
CA LYS A 62 8.63 -10.08 -3.55
C LYS A 62 9.62 -9.47 -4.56
N LEU A 63 10.47 -8.55 -4.11
CA LEU A 63 11.41 -7.80 -4.97
C LEU A 63 12.85 -8.32 -4.87
N ARG A 64 13.08 -9.40 -4.12
CA ARG A 64 14.37 -10.07 -3.99
C ARG A 64 14.62 -11.09 -5.10
#